data_AF-A0A5U0HFT3-F1
#
_entry.id   AF-A0A5U0HFT3-F1
#
_cell.length_a   1.000
_cell.length_b   1.000
_cell.length_c   1.000
_cell.angle_alpha   90.00
_cell.angle_beta   90.00
_cell.angle_gamma   90.00
#
_symmetry.space_group_name_H-M   'P 1'
#
loop_
_entity.id
_entity.type
_entity.pdbx_description
1 polymer ?
#
loop_
_entity_poly.entity_id
_entity_poly.type
_entity_poly.pdbx_seq_one_letter_code
_entity_poly.pdbx_strand_id
1 'polypeptide(L)'
;MNKNTTLNALICRHARNLLLAQGWPEETDVDQRDPQNYPGWISIYVRLDAARLVTLLVNLHDGVLPPFLAAAAQKLTGTGAELILSGNRWQELPVLPADGTQVFFPYAGEWLTEEEIRAVLTAVRDAVRSVSHRVAEDARRIRAALTTTGQTLL
;
A
#
# COMPACT_ATOMS: atom_id res chain seq x y z
N MET A 1 -0.51 13.32 -25.90
CA MET A 1 -0.46 12.84 -24.49
C MET A 1 -1.55 13.58 -23.72
N ASN A 2 -2.55 12.88 -23.18
CA ASN A 2 -3.68 13.55 -22.51
C ASN A 2 -3.28 13.96 -21.07
N LYS A 3 -3.89 15.03 -20.53
CA LYS A 3 -3.58 15.54 -19.17
C LYS A 3 -3.82 14.47 -18.08
N ASN A 4 -4.78 13.56 -18.30
CA ASN A 4 -5.10 12.48 -17.36
C ASN A 4 -3.99 11.42 -17.27
N THR A 5 -3.30 11.09 -18.36
CA THR A 5 -2.16 10.15 -18.37
C THR A 5 -0.98 10.72 -17.59
N THR A 6 -0.74 12.03 -17.70
CA THR A 6 0.36 12.69 -16.97
C THR A 6 0.07 12.77 -15.48
N LEU A 7 -1.15 13.19 -15.11
CA LEU A 7 -1.58 13.19 -13.70
C LEU A 7 -1.55 11.79 -13.09
N ASN A 8 -2.05 10.78 -13.82
CA ASN A 8 -2.02 9.38 -13.38
C ASN A 8 -0.59 8.89 -13.12
N ALA A 9 0.32 9.11 -14.06
CA ALA A 9 1.72 8.70 -13.93
C ALA A 9 2.41 9.37 -12.73
N LEU A 10 2.15 10.66 -12.49
CA LEU A 10 2.71 11.39 -11.35
C LEU A 10 2.15 10.87 -10.02
N ILE A 11 0.85 10.59 -9.93
CA ILE A 11 0.24 10.02 -8.72
C ILE A 11 0.79 8.62 -8.44
N CYS A 12 0.86 7.73 -9.44
CA CYS A 12 1.43 6.39 -9.25
C CYS A 12 2.91 6.45 -8.84
N ARG A 13 3.70 7.35 -9.44
CA ARG A 13 5.09 7.56 -9.05
C ARG A 13 5.21 8.08 -7.62
N HIS A 14 4.38 9.04 -7.23
CA HIS A 14 4.33 9.56 -5.86
C HIS A 14 3.99 8.47 -4.85
N ALA A 15 2.98 7.64 -5.15
CA ALA A 15 2.60 6.51 -4.32
C ALA A 15 3.75 5.51 -4.14
N ARG A 16 4.44 5.13 -5.22
CA ARG A 16 5.62 4.25 -5.14
C ARG A 16 6.73 4.86 -4.29
N ASN A 17 7.02 6.15 -4.43
CA ASN A 17 8.02 6.82 -3.60
C ASN A 17 7.65 6.79 -2.11
N LEU A 18 6.37 6.98 -1.77
CA LEU A 18 5.90 6.89 -0.38
C LEU A 18 6.04 5.47 0.18
N LEU A 19 5.75 4.45 -0.63
CA LEU A 19 5.91 3.04 -0.25
C LEU A 19 7.39 2.71 -0.02
N LEU A 20 8.27 3.10 -0.93
CA LEU A 20 9.71 2.91 -0.78
C LEU A 20 10.24 3.59 0.50
N ALA A 21 9.77 4.80 0.81
CA ALA A 21 10.16 5.51 2.02
C ALA A 21 9.70 4.81 3.31
N GLN A 22 8.64 4.00 3.26
CA GLN A 22 8.17 3.16 4.35
C GLN A 22 8.80 1.75 4.35
N GLY A 23 9.74 1.48 3.44
CA GLY A 23 10.46 0.21 3.38
C GLY A 23 9.72 -0.92 2.64
N TRP A 24 8.74 -0.58 1.80
CA TRP A 24 8.09 -1.54 0.91
C TRP A 24 9.03 -1.99 -0.21
N PRO A 25 8.91 -3.22 -0.74
CA PRO A 25 9.74 -3.68 -1.85
C PRO A 25 9.56 -2.84 -3.11
N GLU A 26 10.63 -2.71 -3.91
CA GLU A 26 10.60 -1.99 -5.19
C GLU A 26 9.62 -2.57 -6.21
N GLU A 27 9.34 -3.87 -6.12
CA GLU A 27 8.36 -4.58 -6.96
C GLU A 27 6.89 -4.33 -6.56
N THR A 28 6.65 -3.53 -5.51
CA THR A 28 5.30 -3.10 -5.14
C THR A 28 4.68 -2.28 -6.27
N ASP A 29 3.63 -2.82 -6.88
CA ASP A 29 2.93 -2.16 -7.95
C ASP A 29 1.76 -1.32 -7.42
N VAL A 30 1.48 -0.22 -8.14
CA VAL A 30 0.45 0.74 -7.81
C VAL A 30 -0.33 1.08 -9.06
N ASP A 31 -1.65 0.86 -8.99
CA ASP A 31 -2.59 1.17 -10.05
C ASP A 31 -3.70 2.11 -9.56
N GLN A 32 -4.25 2.92 -10.46
CA GLN A 32 -5.46 3.71 -10.21
C GLN A 32 -6.59 3.11 -11.02
N ARG A 33 -7.62 2.56 -10.35
CA ARG A 33 -8.71 1.85 -11.05
C ARG A 33 -9.59 2.79 -11.89
N ASP A 34 -9.86 4.00 -11.37
CA ASP A 34 -10.67 5.01 -12.06
C ASP A 34 -10.03 6.40 -11.88
N PRO A 35 -8.93 6.68 -12.60
CA PRO A 35 -8.18 7.93 -12.45
C PRO A 35 -8.96 9.13 -12.99
N GLN A 36 -10.00 8.93 -13.80
CA GLN A 36 -10.78 10.00 -14.40
C GLN A 36 -11.79 10.57 -13.41
N ASN A 37 -12.54 9.72 -12.71
CA ASN A 37 -13.52 10.17 -11.74
C ASN A 37 -12.87 10.36 -10.35
N TYR A 38 -11.84 9.58 -10.02
CA TYR A 38 -11.26 9.53 -8.67
C TYR A 38 -9.73 9.50 -8.66
N PRO A 39 -9.06 10.59 -9.08
CA PRO A 39 -7.61 10.70 -9.01
C PRO A 39 -7.13 10.64 -7.56
N GLY A 40 -6.16 9.76 -7.30
CA GLY A 40 -5.62 9.48 -5.97
C GLY A 40 -6.17 8.21 -5.33
N TRP A 41 -7.19 7.57 -5.90
CA TRP A 41 -7.62 6.24 -5.47
C TRP A 41 -6.75 5.17 -6.09
N ILE A 42 -5.81 4.70 -5.28
CA ILE A 42 -4.83 3.67 -5.65
C ILE A 42 -5.20 2.29 -5.11
N SER A 43 -4.72 1.27 -5.81
CA SER A 43 -4.65 -0.12 -5.36
C SER A 43 -3.19 -0.53 -5.32
N ILE A 44 -2.80 -1.22 -4.26
CA ILE A 44 -1.42 -1.66 -4.04
C ILE A 44 -1.34 -3.17 -4.23
N TYR A 45 -0.36 -3.62 -5.01
CA TYR A 45 -0.13 -5.03 -5.31
C TYR A 45 1.29 -5.40 -4.92
N VAL A 46 1.44 -6.40 -4.07
CA VAL A 46 2.76 -6.95 -3.73
C VAL A 46 2.60 -8.36 -3.18
N ARG A 47 3.64 -9.17 -3.37
CA ARG A 47 3.78 -10.47 -2.72
C ARG A 47 5.00 -10.45 -1.83
N LEU A 48 4.79 -10.62 -0.54
CA LEU A 48 5.83 -10.63 0.48
C LEU A 48 6.06 -12.07 0.93
N ASP A 49 7.26 -12.59 0.71
CA ASP A 49 7.73 -13.77 1.44
C ASP A 49 7.92 -13.42 2.93
N ALA A 50 8.11 -14.43 3.77
CA ALA A 50 8.25 -14.27 5.20
C ALA A 50 9.38 -13.29 5.58
N ALA A 51 10.52 -13.32 4.89
CA ALA A 51 11.66 -12.45 5.19
C ALA A 51 11.36 -10.99 4.83
N ARG A 52 10.73 -10.75 3.67
CA ARG A 52 10.29 -9.41 3.24
C ARG A 52 9.19 -8.88 4.15
N LEU A 53 8.26 -9.72 4.58
CA LEU A 53 7.21 -9.35 5.52
C LEU A 53 7.80 -8.93 6.87
N VAL A 54 8.72 -9.71 7.42
CA VAL A 54 9.44 -9.35 8.66
C VAL A 54 10.15 -8.01 8.52
N THR A 55 10.90 -7.84 7.42
CA THR A 55 11.64 -6.60 7.15
C THR A 55 10.69 -5.40 7.06
N LEU A 56 9.57 -5.56 6.35
CA LEU A 56 8.55 -4.52 6.24
C LEU A 56 7.95 -4.17 7.60
N LEU A 57 7.57 -5.16 8.41
CA LEU A 57 7.01 -4.92 9.75
C LEU A 57 7.97 -4.12 10.63
N VAL A 58 9.28 -4.44 10.59
CA VAL A 58 10.32 -3.71 11.33
C VAL A 58 10.40 -2.25 10.84
N ASN A 59 10.40 -2.03 9.53
CA ASN A 59 10.44 -0.68 8.94
C ASN A 59 9.19 0.14 9.28
N LEU A 60 8.01 -0.48 9.29
CA LEU A 60 6.75 0.19 9.62
C LEU A 60 6.65 0.64 11.09
N HIS A 61 7.47 0.08 11.98
CA HIS A 61 7.47 0.38 13.41
C HIS A 61 8.80 1.01 13.89
N ASP A 62 9.56 1.63 12.99
CA ASP A 62 10.84 2.30 13.31
C ASP A 62 11.82 1.41 14.10
N GLY A 63 11.81 0.10 13.85
CA GLY A 63 12.65 -0.88 14.53
C GLY A 63 12.12 -1.42 15.86
N VAL A 64 11.02 -0.88 16.41
CA VAL A 64 10.45 -1.28 17.71
C VAL A 64 9.11 -1.98 17.52
N LEU A 65 9.16 -3.31 17.39
CA LEU A 65 7.95 -4.10 17.21
C LEU A 65 7.14 -4.29 18.51
N PRO A 66 5.82 -4.08 18.48
CA PRO A 66 4.91 -4.52 19.53
C PRO A 66 5.04 -6.04 19.82
N PRO A 67 4.74 -6.52 21.04
CA PRO A 67 5.02 -7.90 21.45
C PRO A 67 4.50 -8.98 20.50
N PHE A 68 3.25 -8.85 20.04
CA PHE A 68 2.66 -9.81 19.09
C PHE A 68 3.32 -9.78 17.71
N LEU A 69 3.75 -8.60 17.24
CA LEU A 69 4.46 -8.47 15.98
C LEU A 69 5.90 -8.97 16.07
N ALA A 70 6.57 -8.76 17.21
CA ALA A 70 7.89 -9.30 17.48
C ALA A 70 7.86 -10.84 17.49
N ALA A 71 6.88 -11.43 18.19
CA ALA A 71 6.69 -12.88 18.22
C ALA A 71 6.35 -13.44 16.83
N ALA A 72 5.46 -12.77 16.10
CA ALA A 72 5.14 -13.14 14.73
C ALA A 72 6.38 -13.08 13.82
N ALA A 73 7.16 -12.00 13.90
CA ALA A 73 8.35 -11.83 13.09
C ALA A 73 9.40 -12.91 13.35
N GLN A 74 9.58 -13.28 14.62
CA GLN A 74 10.48 -14.38 14.99
C GLN A 74 9.99 -15.72 14.43
N LYS A 75 8.70 -16.03 14.53
CA LYS A 75 8.13 -17.29 14.04
C LYS A 75 8.11 -17.41 12.53
N LEU A 76 7.95 -16.30 11.81
CA LEU A 76 8.01 -16.25 10.35
C LEU A 76 9.44 -16.39 9.82
N THR A 77 10.47 -16.13 10.64
CA THR A 77 11.85 -16.21 10.19
C THR A 77 12.19 -17.64 9.77
N GLY A 78 12.52 -17.84 8.49
CA GLY A 78 12.87 -19.15 7.93
C GLY A 78 11.68 -20.01 7.51
N THR A 79 10.45 -19.47 7.49
CA THR A 79 9.26 -20.19 6.99
C THR A 79 8.97 -19.88 5.52
N GLY A 80 8.12 -20.70 4.90
CA GLY A 80 7.59 -20.48 3.54
C GLY A 80 6.33 -19.62 3.50
N ALA A 81 6.03 -18.87 4.56
CA ALA A 81 4.82 -18.07 4.65
C ALA A 81 4.85 -16.92 3.63
N GLU A 82 3.71 -16.64 3.00
CA GLU A 82 3.58 -15.55 2.03
C GLU A 82 2.37 -14.67 2.37
N LEU A 83 2.53 -13.36 2.27
CA LEU A 83 1.45 -12.38 2.36
C LEU A 83 1.27 -11.69 1.01
N ILE A 84 0.05 -11.68 0.51
CA ILE A 84 -0.30 -11.15 -0.81
C ILE A 84 -1.25 -9.97 -0.62
N LEU A 85 -0.89 -8.84 -1.21
CA LEU A 85 -1.74 -7.67 -1.31
C LEU A 85 -2.24 -7.55 -2.75
N SER A 86 -3.54 -7.38 -2.90
CA SER A 86 -4.14 -7.19 -4.23
C SER A 86 -5.34 -6.25 -4.18
N GLY A 87 -5.50 -5.44 -5.23
CA GLY A 87 -6.70 -4.64 -5.41
C GLY A 87 -7.94 -5.50 -5.71
N ASN A 88 -8.99 -5.36 -4.91
CA ASN A 88 -10.30 -5.99 -5.09
C ASN A 88 -10.92 -5.62 -6.43
N ARG A 89 -10.91 -6.58 -7.37
CA ARG A 89 -11.40 -6.37 -8.74
C ARG A 89 -12.92 -6.32 -8.85
N TRP A 90 -13.63 -6.68 -7.80
CA TRP A 90 -15.09 -6.79 -7.76
C TRP A 90 -15.76 -5.68 -6.94
N GLN A 91 -14.99 -4.69 -6.51
CA GLN A 91 -15.49 -3.62 -5.64
C GLN A 91 -16.20 -2.55 -6.47
N GLU A 92 -17.49 -2.36 -6.21
CA GLU A 92 -18.27 -1.25 -6.75
C GLU A 92 -17.93 0.05 -5.97
N LEU A 93 -17.79 1.17 -6.68
CA LEU A 93 -17.47 2.48 -6.10
C LEU A 93 -18.74 3.15 -5.50
N PRO A 94 -18.63 4.00 -4.46
CA PRO A 94 -17.42 4.60 -3.90
C PRO A 94 -16.97 3.97 -2.56
N VAL A 95 -15.67 3.77 -2.40
CA VAL A 95 -15.07 3.22 -1.16
C VAL A 95 -13.86 4.05 -0.77
N LEU A 96 -13.50 4.07 0.52
CA LEU A 96 -12.42 4.93 1.01
C LEU A 96 -11.06 4.52 0.42
N PRO A 97 -10.09 5.45 0.29
CA PRO A 97 -8.73 5.10 -0.11
C PRO A 97 -8.18 3.99 0.82
N ALA A 98 -7.78 2.85 0.25
CA ALA A 98 -7.37 1.58 0.89
C ALA A 98 -8.44 0.49 1.10
N ASP A 99 -9.73 0.79 1.11
CA ASP A 99 -10.77 -0.24 1.30
C ASP A 99 -10.87 -1.21 0.12
N GLY A 100 -10.23 -0.85 -1.00
CA GLY A 100 -10.06 -1.70 -2.17
C GLY A 100 -8.89 -2.67 -2.11
N THR A 101 -8.02 -2.66 -1.08
CA THR A 101 -6.86 -3.58 -1.04
C THR A 101 -7.17 -4.79 -0.15
N GLN A 102 -7.21 -5.97 -0.77
CA GLN A 102 -7.33 -7.26 -0.10
C GLN A 102 -5.96 -7.71 0.41
N VAL A 103 -5.94 -8.22 1.63
CA VAL A 103 -4.76 -8.82 2.26
C VAL A 103 -5.03 -10.31 2.43
N PHE A 104 -4.26 -11.14 1.74
CA PHE A 104 -4.32 -12.59 1.84
C PHE A 104 -3.07 -13.08 2.55
N PHE A 105 -3.25 -13.90 3.58
CA PHE A 105 -2.15 -14.54 4.30
C PHE A 105 -2.41 -16.05 4.35
N PRO A 106 -2.23 -16.77 3.22
CA PRO A 106 -2.50 -18.20 3.14
C PRO A 106 -1.71 -18.99 4.17
N TYR A 107 -2.38 -19.96 4.80
CA TYR A 107 -1.79 -20.87 5.79
C TYR A 107 -1.11 -20.18 6.99
N ALA A 108 -1.39 -18.90 7.26
CA ALA A 108 -0.77 -18.18 8.36
C ALA A 108 -0.90 -18.89 9.72
N GLY A 109 -2.01 -19.61 9.93
CA GLY A 109 -2.26 -20.42 11.13
C GLY A 109 -1.34 -21.63 11.31
N GLU A 110 -0.55 -22.02 10.30
CA GLU A 110 0.51 -23.02 10.46
C GLU A 110 1.68 -22.50 11.29
N TRP A 111 1.91 -21.18 11.27
CA TRP A 111 3.09 -20.56 11.90
C TRP A 111 2.75 -19.59 13.03
N LEU A 112 1.56 -18.97 13.00
CA LEU A 112 1.17 -17.87 13.88
C LEU A 112 -0.11 -18.17 14.66
N THR A 113 -0.24 -17.60 15.85
CA THR A 113 -1.52 -17.59 16.59
C THR A 113 -2.52 -16.61 15.97
N GLU A 114 -3.79 -16.71 16.35
CA GLU A 114 -4.83 -15.81 15.84
C GLU A 114 -4.52 -14.33 16.16
N GLU A 115 -4.00 -14.05 17.36
CA GLU A 115 -3.61 -12.70 17.79
C GLU A 115 -2.44 -12.16 16.97
N GLU A 116 -1.46 -13.01 16.68
CA GLU A 116 -0.30 -12.66 15.86
C GLU A 116 -0.71 -12.38 14.40
N ILE A 117 -1.57 -13.24 13.83
CA ILE A 117 -2.15 -13.02 12.49
C ILE A 117 -2.92 -11.71 12.47
N ARG A 118 -3.77 -11.44 13.47
CA ARG A 118 -4.53 -10.20 13.58
C ARG A 118 -3.60 -8.99 13.68
N ALA A 119 -2.53 -9.07 14.47
CA ALA A 119 -1.56 -7.98 14.61
C ALA A 119 -0.87 -7.68 13.27
N VAL A 120 -0.38 -8.71 12.56
CA VAL A 120 0.26 -8.54 11.24
C VAL A 120 -0.71 -7.93 10.23
N LEU A 121 -1.93 -8.46 10.13
CA LEU A 121 -2.93 -7.94 9.21
C LEU A 121 -3.32 -6.50 9.52
N THR A 122 -3.45 -6.14 10.80
CA THR A 122 -3.73 -4.75 11.22
C THR A 122 -2.59 -3.83 10.82
N ALA A 123 -1.34 -4.17 11.12
CA ALA A 123 -0.17 -3.37 10.77
C ALA A 123 -0.08 -3.11 9.25
N VAL A 124 -0.26 -4.16 8.44
CA VAL A 124 -0.22 -4.04 6.98
C VAL A 124 -1.38 -3.18 6.47
N ARG A 125 -2.60 -3.39 6.99
CA ARG A 125 -3.77 -2.59 6.61
C ARG A 125 -3.61 -1.11 6.97
N ASP A 126 -3.05 -0.82 8.15
CA ASP A 126 -2.84 0.55 8.60
C ASP A 126 -1.78 1.26 7.76
N ALA A 127 -0.71 0.56 7.37
CA ALA A 127 0.30 1.08 6.44
C ALA A 127 -0.30 1.37 5.05
N VAL A 128 -1.07 0.43 4.48
CA VAL A 128 -1.77 0.63 3.19
C VAL A 128 -2.76 1.81 3.28
N ARG A 129 -3.49 1.94 4.39
CA ARG A 129 -4.43 3.05 4.63
C ARG A 129 -3.71 4.39 4.71
N SER A 130 -2.60 4.45 5.45
CA SER A 130 -1.76 5.64 5.58
C SER A 130 -1.27 6.14 4.23
N VAL A 131 -0.68 5.25 3.41
CA VAL A 131 -0.20 5.60 2.07
C VAL A 131 -1.37 6.05 1.18
N SER A 132 -2.47 5.29 1.14
CA SER A 132 -3.61 5.60 0.28
C SER A 132 -4.25 6.94 0.61
N HIS A 133 -4.39 7.26 1.91
CA HIS A 133 -4.90 8.56 2.35
C HIS A 133 -3.98 9.70 1.92
N ARG A 134 -2.67 9.55 2.11
CA ARG A 134 -1.68 10.56 1.73
C ARG A 134 -1.65 10.79 0.23
N VAL A 135 -1.72 9.72 -0.56
CA VAL A 135 -1.81 9.81 -2.03
C VAL A 135 -3.10 10.49 -2.47
N ALA A 136 -4.23 10.18 -1.85
CA ALA A 136 -5.51 10.82 -2.17
C ALA A 136 -5.52 12.33 -1.85
N GLU A 137 -4.86 12.74 -0.77
CA GLU A 137 -4.70 14.16 -0.43
C GLU A 137 -3.74 14.86 -1.42
N ASP A 138 -2.57 14.27 -1.66
CA ASP A 138 -1.54 14.85 -2.52
C ASP A 138 -1.96 14.86 -3.99
N ALA A 139 -2.81 13.92 -4.44
CA ALA A 139 -3.37 13.92 -5.79
C ALA A 139 -4.12 15.22 -6.11
N ARG A 140 -4.83 15.80 -5.13
CA ARG A 140 -5.50 17.10 -5.30
C ARG A 140 -4.49 18.22 -5.52
N ARG A 141 -3.37 18.19 -4.78
CA ARG A 141 -2.28 19.17 -4.89
C ARG A 141 -1.54 19.05 -6.21
N ILE A 142 -1.23 17.83 -6.65
CA ILE A 142 -0.60 17.55 -7.95
C ILE A 142 -1.51 18.05 -9.09
N ARG A 143 -2.81 17.77 -9.02
CA ARG A 143 -3.79 18.25 -10.00
C ARG A 143 -3.86 19.79 -10.04
N ALA A 144 -3.87 20.44 -8.88
CA ALA A 144 -3.86 21.89 -8.79
C ALA A 144 -2.60 22.48 -9.44
N ALA A 145 -1.41 21.95 -9.11
CA ALA A 145 -0.15 22.39 -9.68
C ALA A 145 -0.13 22.27 -11.21
N LEU A 146 -0.57 21.14 -11.76
CA LEU A 146 -0.67 20.94 -13.22
C LEU A 146 -1.66 21.90 -13.90
N THR A 147 -2.69 22.35 -13.18
CA THR A 147 -3.68 23.29 -13.70
C THR A 147 -3.09 24.70 -13.73
N THR A 148 -2.39 25.11 -12.67
CA THR A 148 -1.70 26.40 -12.57
C THR A 148 -0.57 26.52 -13.60
N THR A 149 0.31 25.53 -13.74
CA THR A 149 1.39 25.55 -14.75
C THR A 149 0.86 25.56 -16.18
N GLY A 150 -0.30 24.94 -16.42
CA GLY A 150 -0.98 25.01 -17.72
C GLY A 150 -1.64 26.36 -18.03
N GLN A 151 -1.89 27.20 -17.00
CA GLN A 151 -2.43 28.55 -17.16
C GLN A 151 -1.33 29.60 -17.33
N THR A 152 -0.12 29.38 -16.81
CA THR A 152 1.02 30.31 -17.01
C THR A 152 1.66 30.20 -18.41
N LEU A 153 1.25 29.22 -19.21
CA LEU A 153 1.74 28.98 -20.58
C LEU A 153 0.74 29.41 -21.67
N LEU A 154 -0.32 30.13 -21.30
CA LEU A 154 -1.29 30.79 -22.21
C LEU A 154 -1.17 32.30 -22.06
#